data_AF-A0A518S8I9-F1
#
_entry.id   AF-A0A518S8I9-F1
#
_cell.length_a   1.000
_cell.length_b   1.000
_cell.length_c   1.000
_cell.angle_alpha   90.00
_cell.angle_beta   90.00
_cell.angle_gamma   90.00
#
_symmetry.space_group_name_H-M   'P 1'
#
loop_
_entity.id
_entity.type
_entity.pdbx_description
1 polymer ?
#
loop_
_entity_poly.entity_id
_entity_poly.type
_entity_poly.pdbx_seq_one_letter_code
_entity_poly.pdbx_strand_id
1 'polypeptide(L)' 'MTADLLDKDVLLDLTVNFIPLAIIAFFAVLFVVFNPWASEGLFGMVLQISILAIWFVALAILTYAAAKRIED' A
#
# COMPACT_ATOMS: atom_id res chain seq x y z
N MET A 1 -13.46 -31.18 -2.19
CA MET A 1 -13.33 -29.79 -1.71
C MET A 1 -13.47 -28.93 -2.95
N THR A 2 -14.67 -28.43 -3.24
CA THR A 2 -14.85 -27.44 -4.31
C THR A 2 -14.04 -26.23 -3.90
N ALA A 3 -12.94 -25.96 -4.63
CA ALA A 3 -12.08 -24.82 -4.37
C ALA A 3 -12.91 -23.55 -4.57
N ASP A 4 -13.45 -23.04 -3.48
CA ASP A 4 -14.02 -21.71 -3.44
C ASP A 4 -12.84 -20.76 -3.42
N LEU A 5 -12.36 -20.37 -4.60
CA LEU A 5 -11.22 -19.46 -4.80
C LEU A 5 -11.45 -18.07 -4.14
N LEU A 6 -12.56 -17.90 -3.43
CA LEU A 6 -13.05 -16.71 -2.75
C LEU A 6 -13.66 -17.07 -1.38
N ASP A 7 -13.04 -18.00 -0.64
CA ASP A 7 -13.39 -18.20 0.75
C ASP A 7 -13.26 -16.86 1.52
N LYS A 8 -14.19 -16.59 2.43
CA LYS A 8 -14.42 -15.24 2.96
C LYS A 8 -13.20 -14.69 3.72
N ASP A 9 -12.40 -15.60 4.28
CA ASP A 9 -11.19 -15.29 5.05
C ASP A 9 -10.03 -14.87 4.13
N VAL A 10 -9.87 -15.52 2.97
CA VAL A 10 -8.89 -15.12 1.94
C VAL A 10 -9.21 -13.72 1.42
N LEU A 11 -10.48 -13.46 1.11
CA LEU A 11 -10.94 -12.15 0.69
C LEU A 11 -10.69 -11.09 1.77
N LEU A 12 -10.91 -11.42 3.04
CA LEU A 12 -10.67 -10.53 4.16
C LEU A 12 -9.18 -10.19 4.26
N ASP A 13 -8.29 -11.17 4.19
CA ASP A 13 -6.85 -10.97 4.31
C ASP A 13 -6.29 -10.10 3.17
N LEU A 14 -6.71 -10.35 1.93
CA LEU A 14 -6.31 -9.54 0.79
C LEU A 14 -6.86 -8.11 0.91
N THR A 15 -8.11 -7.95 1.35
CA THR A 15 -8.74 -6.64 1.52
C THR A 15 -8.07 -5.82 2.62
N VAL A 16 -7.76 -6.44 3.76
CA VAL A 16 -7.09 -5.79 4.91
C VAL A 16 -5.69 -5.29 4.54
N ASN A 17 -4.98 -5.98 3.64
CA ASN A 17 -3.69 -5.51 3.12
C ASN A 17 -3.81 -4.49 1.97
N PHE A 18 -4.85 -4.61 1.13
CA PHE A 18 -5.05 -3.72 -0.01
C PHE A 18 -5.55 -2.33 0.39
N ILE A 19 -6.38 -2.22 1.43
CA ILE A 19 -6.89 -0.93 1.94
C ILE A 19 -5.73 0.01 2.33
N PRO A 20 -4.75 -0.40 3.14
CA PRO A 20 -3.56 0.40 3.44
C PRO A 20 -2.81 0.87 2.18
N LEU A 21 -2.64 -0.01 1.18
CA LEU A 21 -1.99 0.35 -0.08
C LEU A 21 -2.74 1.46 -0.82
N ALA A 22 -4.07 1.35 -0.91
CA ALA A 22 -4.91 2.35 -1.55
C ALA A 22 -4.84 3.70 -0.83
N ILE A 23 -4.85 3.70 0.51
CA ILE A 23 -4.72 4.91 1.32
C ILE A 23 -3.36 5.58 1.08
N ILE A 24 -2.26 4.82 1.13
CA ILE A 24 -0.91 5.36 0.90
C ILE A 24 -0.78 5.92 -0.52
N ALA A 25 -1.28 5.22 -1.53
CA ALA A 25 -1.25 5.69 -2.91
C ALA A 25 -2.05 7.00 -3.08
N PHE A 26 -3.24 7.06 -2.50
CA PHE A 26 -4.08 8.27 -2.53
C PHE A 26 -3.35 9.46 -1.91
N PHE A 27 -2.81 9.32 -0.70
CA PHE A 27 -2.12 10.41 -0.02
C PHE A 27 -0.78 10.77 -0.68
N ALA A 28 -0.07 9.79 -1.24
CA ALA A 28 1.15 10.06 -2.00
C ALA A 28 0.85 10.98 -3.20
N VAL A 29 -0.19 10.68 -3.98
CA VAL A 29 -0.62 11.54 -5.10
C VAL A 29 -1.08 12.91 -4.59
N LEU A 30 -1.90 12.93 -3.54
CA LEU A 30 -2.41 14.18 -2.96
C LEU A 30 -1.27 15.09 -2.48
N PHE A 31 -0.23 14.54 -1.85
CA PHE A 31 0.90 15.32 -1.36
C PHE A 31 1.90 15.74 -2.44
N VAL A 32 1.97 15.00 -3.57
CA VAL A 32 2.68 15.49 -4.76
C VAL A 32 1.99 16.73 -5.33
N VAL A 33 0.64 16.78 -5.31
CA VAL A 33 -0.14 17.90 -5.87
C VAL A 33 -0.17 19.12 -4.94
N PHE A 34 -0.42 18.91 -3.63
CA PHE A 34 -0.69 20.00 -2.68
C PHE A 34 0.48 20.35 -1.75
N ASN A 35 1.60 19.63 -1.83
CA ASN A 35 2.83 19.77 -1.02
C ASN A 35 2.74 20.68 0.23
N PRO A 36 2.29 20.14 1.38
CA PRO A 36 2.14 20.92 2.60
C PRO A 36 3.50 21.29 3.25
N TRP A 37 4.61 20.72 2.80
CA TRP A 37 5.96 20.97 3.32
C TRP A 37 6.77 21.89 2.40
N ALA A 38 6.12 22.69 1.56
CA ALA A 38 6.80 23.59 0.62
C ALA A 38 7.81 24.53 1.30
N SER A 39 7.60 24.90 2.57
CA SER A 39 8.53 25.72 3.37
C SER A 39 9.84 25.02 3.74
N GLU A 40 9.87 23.68 3.76
CA GLU A 40 11.06 22.87 4.04
C GLU A 40 11.86 22.54 2.77
N GLY A 41 11.40 23.02 1.61
CA GLY A 41 12.06 22.86 0.32
C GLY A 41 12.02 21.42 -0.20
N LEU A 42 12.96 21.11 -1.11
CA LEU A 42 13.04 19.79 -1.76
C LEU A 42 13.31 18.66 -0.77
N PHE A 43 14.07 18.93 0.30
CA PHE A 43 14.43 17.92 1.28
C PHE A 43 13.21 17.37 2.02
N GLY A 44 12.33 18.23 2.52
CA GLY A 44 11.09 17.82 3.19
C GLY A 44 10.20 16.98 2.27
N MET A 45 10.00 17.44 1.03
CA MET A 45 9.22 16.71 0.03
C MET A 45 9.78 15.30 -0.24
N VAL A 46 11.09 15.18 -0.47
CA VAL A 46 11.74 13.89 -0.73
C VAL A 46 11.64 12.98 0.48
N LEU A 47 11.85 13.50 1.69
CA LEU A 47 11.78 12.72 2.92
C LEU A 47 10.37 12.14 3.13
N GLN A 48 9.32 12.96 3.02
CA GLN A 48 7.94 12.47 3.18
C GLN A 48 7.57 11.41 2.14
N ILE A 49 7.86 11.67 0.86
CA ILE A 49 7.57 10.73 -0.23
C ILE A 49 8.35 9.42 -0.04
N SER A 50 9.61 9.49 0.41
CA SER A 50 10.43 8.30 0.66
C SER A 50 9.85 7.42 1.76
N ILE A 51 9.37 8.02 2.86
CA ILE A 51 8.72 7.28 3.94
C ILE A 51 7.46 6.57 3.42
N LEU A 52 6.60 7.26 2.67
CA LEU A 52 5.41 6.65 2.07
C LEU A 52 5.77 5.53 1.10
N ALA A 53 6.77 5.74 0.25
CA ALA A 53 7.21 4.76 -0.74
C ALA A 53 7.75 3.48 -0.09
N ILE A 54 8.54 3.60 1.00
CA ILE A 54 9.06 2.44 1.73
C ILE A 54 7.91 1.58 2.27
N TRP A 55 6.94 2.20 2.94
CA TRP A 55 5.78 1.47 3.48
C TRP A 55 4.89 0.90 2.40
N PHE A 56 4.68 1.63 1.30
CA PHE A 56 3.94 1.13 0.15
C PHE A 56 4.59 -0.12 -0.44
N VAL A 57 5.90 -0.10 -0.68
CA VAL A 57 6.64 -1.23 -1.26
C VAL A 57 6.65 -2.41 -0.29
N ALA A 58 6.90 -2.19 1.00
CA ALA A 58 6.88 -3.25 2.00
C ALA A 58 5.50 -3.95 2.06
N LEU A 59 4.41 -3.17 2.10
CA LEU A 59 3.05 -3.71 2.08
C LEU A 59 2.72 -4.40 0.77
N ALA A 60 3.17 -3.88 -0.37
CA ALA A 60 2.95 -4.50 -1.67
C ALA A 60 3.62 -5.88 -1.76
N ILE A 61 4.85 -5.99 -1.25
CA ILE A 61 5.57 -7.27 -1.15
C ILE A 61 4.82 -8.24 -0.23
N LEU A 62 4.36 -7.79 0.95
CA LEU A 62 3.60 -8.64 1.87
C LEU A 62 2.27 -9.09 1.27
N THR A 63 1.56 -8.19 0.59
CA THR A 63 0.29 -8.47 -0.08
C THR A 63 0.49 -9.51 -1.20
N TYR A 64 1.53 -9.35 -2.00
CA TYR A 64 1.89 -10.31 -3.05
C TYR A 64 2.29 -11.67 -2.47
N ALA A 65 3.12 -11.68 -1.41
CA ALA A 65 3.52 -12.91 -0.75
C ALA A 65 2.33 -13.65 -0.12
N ALA A 66 1.36 -12.90 0.44
CA ALA A 66 0.12 -13.46 0.96
C ALA A 66 -0.73 -14.07 -0.16
N ALA A 67 -0.95 -13.32 -1.26
CA ALA A 67 -1.72 -13.81 -2.41
C ALA A 67 -1.11 -15.09 -3.01
N LYS A 68 0.21 -15.12 -3.19
CA LYS A 68 0.91 -16.30 -3.72
C LYS A 68 0.76 -17.53 -2.83
N ARG A 69 0.85 -17.37 -1.51
CA ARG A 69 0.68 -18.48 -0.56
C ARG A 69 -0.75 -19.02 -0.46
N ILE A 70 -1.73 -18.26 -0.95
CA ILE A 70 -3.12 -18.70 -1.02
C ILE A 70 -3.36 -19.48 -2.31
N GLU A 71 -2.62 -19.17 -3.38
CA GLU A 71 -2.66 -19.88 -4.66
C GLU A 71 -1.92 -21.23 -4.63
N ASP A 72 -0.81 -21.32 -3.85
CA ASP A 72 0.01 -22.53 -3.63
C ASP A 72 -0.59 -23.48 -2.56
#